data_AF-A0A2A2H4H0-F1
#
_entry.id   AF-A0A2A2H4H0-F1
#
_cell.length_a   1.000
_cell.length_b   1.000
_cell.length_c   1.000
_cell.angle_alpha   90.00
_cell.angle_beta   90.00
_cell.angle_gamma   90.00
#
_symmetry.space_group_name_H-M   'P 1'
#
loop_
_entity.id
_entity.type
_entity.pdbx_description
1 polymer ?
#
loop_
_entity_poly.entity_id
_entity_poly.type
_entity_poly.pdbx_seq_one_letter_code
_entity_poly.pdbx_strand_id
1 'polypeptide(L)'
;MAFISAPICPAATETRITEIENIYVKHGDKTSISAGGQLNEGSRWVDIDGKYLTFTVSDINGTKIISKTEKINFWDGKASVDIDTYNLIPGRYIIDVKYMGNKYLCPCKAHASLVVISPHINFQNQNPRCNL
;
A
#
# COMPACT_ATOMS: atom_id res chain seq x y z
N MET A 1 7.50 21.72 -0.17
CA MET A 1 7.00 21.21 1.12
C MET A 1 5.49 21.24 1.05
N ALA A 2 4.82 20.09 1.05
CA ALA A 2 3.36 20.03 1.03
C ALA A 2 2.86 19.92 2.47
N PHE A 3 2.06 20.89 2.92
CA PHE A 3 1.36 20.81 4.20
C PHE A 3 0.17 19.88 4.04
N ILE A 4 0.24 18.71 4.67
CA ILE A 4 -0.89 17.79 4.75
C ILE A 4 -1.80 18.34 5.86
N SER A 5 -2.85 19.07 5.48
CA SER A 5 -3.94 19.39 6.40
C SER A 5 -4.62 18.09 6.80
N ALA A 6 -4.36 17.60 8.01
CA ALA A 6 -5.10 16.48 8.57
C ALA A 6 -6.60 16.87 8.67
N PRO A 7 -7.53 15.96 8.37
CA PRO A 7 -8.95 16.20 8.64
C PRO A 7 -9.13 16.43 10.15
N ILE A 8 -9.59 17.63 10.52
CA ILE A 8 -9.79 18.03 11.90
C ILE A 8 -10.94 17.19 12.46
N CYS A 9 -10.66 16.28 13.40
CA CYS A 9 -11.68 15.54 14.15
C CYS A 9 -11.67 16.06 15.60
N PRO A 10 -12.41 17.14 15.90
CA PRO A 10 -12.19 17.96 17.11
C PRO A 10 -12.53 17.26 18.45
N ALA A 11 -13.02 16.01 18.43
CA ALA A 11 -13.37 15.23 19.62
C ALA A 11 -12.77 13.82 19.64
N ALA A 12 -11.95 13.46 18.65
CA ALA A 12 -11.42 12.11 18.49
C ALA A 12 -9.89 12.11 18.60
N THR A 13 -9.34 11.01 19.13
CA THR A 13 -7.90 10.80 19.23
C THR A 13 -7.28 10.67 17.85
N GLU A 14 -6.20 11.41 17.61
CA GLU A 14 -5.46 11.36 16.35
C GLU A 14 -4.95 9.95 16.06
N THR A 15 -5.00 9.57 14.79
CA THR A 15 -4.45 8.31 14.30
C THR A 15 -3.54 8.52 13.11
N ARG A 16 -2.65 7.55 12.88
CA ARG A 16 -1.78 7.50 11.70
C ARG A 16 -1.64 6.08 11.21
N ILE A 17 -1.35 5.94 9.92
CA ILE A 17 -0.87 4.68 9.34
C ILE A 17 0.66 4.71 9.35
N THR A 18 1.26 3.58 9.68
CA THR A 18 2.71 3.38 9.76
C THR A 18 3.14 2.23 8.86
N GLU A 19 4.46 2.12 8.64
CA GLU A 19 5.09 0.93 8.05
C GLU A 19 4.57 0.53 6.66
N ILE A 20 4.04 1.51 5.92
CA ILE A 20 3.73 1.37 4.51
C ILE A 20 4.94 1.83 3.69
N GLU A 21 5.43 0.95 2.83
CA GLU A 21 6.65 1.18 2.04
C GLU A 21 6.41 1.03 0.55
N ASN A 22 7.31 1.60 -0.26
CA ASN A 22 7.32 1.35 -1.70
C ASN A 22 7.81 -0.08 -1.97
N ILE A 23 7.13 -0.79 -2.86
CA ILE A 23 7.42 -2.19 -3.18
C ILE A 23 7.88 -2.30 -4.62
N TYR A 24 8.94 -3.07 -4.84
CA TYR A 24 9.47 -3.40 -6.16
C TYR A 24 9.43 -4.91 -6.33
N VAL A 25 8.70 -5.38 -7.33
CA VAL A 25 8.43 -6.80 -7.54
C VAL A 25 8.52 -7.12 -9.02
N LYS A 26 9.01 -8.30 -9.39
CA LYS A 26 9.01 -8.72 -10.80
C LYS A 26 7.62 -9.19 -11.19
N HIS A 27 7.23 -8.92 -12.44
CA HIS A 27 5.97 -9.42 -12.97
C HIS A 27 5.92 -10.95 -12.93
N GLY A 28 4.83 -11.48 -12.37
CA GLY A 28 4.63 -12.91 -12.12
C GLY A 28 4.99 -13.35 -10.71
N ASP A 29 5.71 -12.54 -9.93
CA ASP A 29 5.99 -12.84 -8.53
C ASP A 29 4.80 -12.44 -7.63
N LYS A 30 4.77 -13.03 -6.43
CA LYS A 30 3.84 -12.63 -5.36
C LYS A 30 4.57 -11.69 -4.40
N THR A 31 3.85 -10.68 -3.92
CA THR A 31 4.34 -9.79 -2.85
C THR A 31 3.20 -9.48 -1.88
N SER A 32 3.55 -8.95 -0.71
CA SER A 32 2.59 -8.53 0.31
C SER A 32 2.73 -7.03 0.58
N ILE A 33 1.61 -6.33 0.68
CA ILE A 33 1.54 -4.94 1.13
C ILE A 33 1.19 -4.99 2.61
N SER A 34 2.04 -4.44 3.48
CA SER A 34 1.78 -4.38 4.92
C SER A 34 1.68 -2.93 5.38
N ALA A 35 0.87 -2.70 6.40
CA ALA A 35 0.77 -1.41 7.07
C ALA A 35 0.30 -1.60 8.52
N GLY A 36 0.82 -0.76 9.41
CA GLY A 36 0.37 -0.62 10.79
C GLY A 36 -0.56 0.57 10.98
N GLY A 37 -1.20 0.64 12.14
CA GLY A 37 -2.01 1.78 12.54
C GLY A 37 -1.73 2.14 13.98
N GLN A 38 -1.64 3.44 14.29
CA GLN A 38 -1.38 3.93 15.64
C GLN A 38 -2.33 5.05 16.05
N LEU A 39 -2.61 5.16 17.33
CA LEU A 39 -3.31 6.28 17.98
C LEU A 39 -2.35 7.07 18.88
N ASN A 40 -2.61 8.37 19.03
CA ASN A 40 -1.82 9.24 19.90
C ASN A 40 -2.38 9.28 21.33
N GLU A 41 -1.66 8.75 22.32
CA GLU A 41 -2.00 8.83 23.75
C GLU A 41 -1.26 9.99 24.44
N GLY A 42 -1.28 11.17 23.83
CA GLY A 42 -0.63 12.37 24.36
C GLY A 42 0.87 12.42 24.06
N SER A 43 1.69 11.63 24.76
CA SER A 43 3.15 11.65 24.62
C SER A 43 3.73 10.48 23.82
N ARG A 44 2.88 9.51 23.43
CA ARG A 44 3.30 8.30 22.72
C ARG A 44 2.28 7.88 21.67
N TRP A 45 2.77 7.16 20.67
CA TRP A 45 1.95 6.48 19.68
C TRP A 45 1.84 5.01 20.05
N VAL A 46 0.62 4.48 20.05
CA VAL A 46 0.31 3.09 20.44
C VAL A 46 -0.48 2.43 19.31
N ASP A 47 -0.20 1.16 19.03
CA ASP A 47 -0.86 0.42 17.97
C ASP A 47 -2.36 0.26 18.22
N ILE A 48 -3.17 0.40 17.16
CA ILE A 48 -4.63 0.26 17.22
C ILE A 48 -5.07 -1.16 16.86
N ASP A 49 -4.67 -2.13 17.69
CA ASP A 49 -4.93 -3.55 17.44
C ASP A 49 -6.42 -3.87 17.24
N GLY A 50 -6.67 -4.85 16.37
CA GLY A 50 -8.00 -5.33 16.07
C GLY A 50 -8.90 -4.34 15.33
N LYS A 51 -8.37 -3.19 14.91
CA LYS A 51 -9.02 -2.29 13.93
C LYS A 51 -8.76 -2.78 12.51
N TYR A 52 -9.39 -2.13 11.53
CA TYR A 52 -9.35 -2.55 10.14
C TYR A 52 -8.73 -1.47 9.25
N LEU A 53 -7.84 -1.87 8.36
CA LEU A 53 -7.26 -1.03 7.32
C LEU A 53 -7.80 -1.47 5.97
N THR A 54 -8.19 -0.50 5.14
CA THR A 54 -8.57 -0.74 3.76
C THR A 54 -7.39 -0.43 2.85
N PHE A 55 -6.93 -1.44 2.11
CA PHE A 55 -5.88 -1.38 1.11
C PHE A 55 -6.51 -1.28 -0.27
N THR A 56 -6.17 -0.23 -1.02
CA THR A 56 -6.57 -0.05 -2.41
C THR A 56 -5.30 0.02 -3.27
N VAL A 57 -5.26 -0.77 -4.34
CA VAL A 57 -4.21 -0.67 -5.36
C VAL A 57 -4.87 -0.19 -6.65
N SER A 58 -4.37 0.91 -7.21
CA SER A 58 -4.89 1.49 -8.44
C SER A 58 -3.79 1.66 -9.48
N ASP A 59 -4.15 1.55 -10.76
CA ASP A 59 -3.25 1.92 -11.85
C ASP A 59 -3.05 3.45 -11.92
N ILE A 60 -2.22 3.92 -12.86
CA ILE A 60 -1.94 5.34 -13.06
C ILE A 60 -3.17 6.15 -13.50
N ASN A 61 -4.20 5.49 -14.04
CA ASN A 61 -5.46 6.10 -14.46
C ASN A 61 -6.49 6.16 -13.32
N GLY A 62 -6.14 5.65 -12.12
CA GLY A 62 -7.05 5.55 -10.98
C GLY A 62 -7.98 4.34 -11.02
N THR A 63 -7.78 3.42 -11.96
CA THR A 63 -8.55 2.17 -12.03
C THR A 63 -8.17 1.28 -10.85
N LYS A 64 -9.15 0.94 -10.01
CA LYS A 64 -8.94 0.06 -8.85
C LYS A 64 -8.75 -1.38 -9.32
N ILE A 65 -7.59 -1.93 -8.98
CA ILE A 65 -7.24 -3.33 -9.25
C ILE A 65 -7.55 -4.21 -8.03
N ILE A 66 -7.24 -3.69 -6.84
CA ILE A 66 -7.52 -4.36 -5.56
C ILE A 66 -8.17 -3.35 -4.62
N SER A 67 -9.14 -3.84 -3.84
CA SER A 67 -9.71 -3.13 -2.69
C SER A 67 -10.06 -4.16 -1.63
N LYS A 68 -9.23 -4.30 -0.60
CA LYS A 68 -9.42 -5.28 0.49
C LYS A 68 -9.34 -4.58 1.83
N THR A 69 -10.11 -5.08 2.80
CA THR A 69 -10.11 -4.58 4.17
C THR A 69 -9.64 -5.69 5.08
N GLU A 70 -8.54 -5.45 5.78
CA GLU A 70 -7.88 -6.45 6.61
C GLU A 70 -7.79 -5.94 8.06
N LYS A 71 -7.84 -6.89 9.00
CA LYS A 71 -7.74 -6.60 10.43
C LYS A 71 -6.27 -6.46 10.83
N ILE A 72 -5.97 -5.46 11.63
CA ILE A 72 -4.66 -5.30 12.29
C ILE A 72 -4.50 -6.43 13.30
N ASN A 73 -3.48 -7.24 13.09
CA ASN A 73 -3.13 -8.38 13.92
C ASN A 73 -2.52 -7.88 15.23
N PHE A 74 -2.99 -8.47 16.34
CA PHE A 74 -2.57 -8.13 17.70
C PHE A 74 -1.10 -8.49 17.98
N TRP A 75 -0.53 -9.46 17.25
CA TRP A 75 0.82 -9.95 17.52
C TRP A 75 1.93 -9.08 16.95
N ASP A 76 1.70 -8.46 15.79
CA ASP A 76 2.71 -7.69 15.05
C ASP A 76 2.26 -6.26 14.73
N GLY A 77 1.06 -5.85 15.14
CA GLY A 77 0.52 -4.51 14.93
C GLY A 77 0.20 -4.20 13.46
N LYS A 78 0.12 -5.21 12.58
CA LYS A 78 0.03 -5.03 11.13
C LYS A 78 -1.20 -5.67 10.51
N ALA A 79 -1.67 -5.06 9.43
CA ALA A 79 -2.55 -5.69 8.47
C ALA A 79 -1.80 -5.85 7.14
N SER A 80 -2.06 -6.92 6.40
CA SER A 80 -1.35 -7.20 5.15
C SER A 80 -2.27 -7.75 4.08
N VAL A 81 -2.02 -7.37 2.83
CA VAL A 81 -2.72 -7.89 1.64
C VAL A 81 -1.70 -8.45 0.67
N ASP A 82 -1.88 -9.72 0.33
CA ASP A 82 -1.11 -10.36 -0.74
C ASP A 82 -1.64 -9.96 -2.12
N ILE A 83 -0.70 -9.71 -3.02
CA ILE A 83 -0.93 -9.34 -4.41
C ILE A 83 -0.15 -10.30 -5.31
N ASP A 84 -0.88 -10.88 -6.26
CA ASP A 84 -0.31 -11.66 -7.34
C ASP A 84 -0.12 -10.74 -8.54
N THR A 85 1.13 -10.59 -9.00
CA THR A 85 1.46 -9.65 -10.06
C THR A 85 1.33 -10.25 -11.46
N TYR A 86 0.95 -11.53 -11.59
CA TYR A 86 0.86 -12.25 -12.87
C TYR A 86 -0.09 -11.60 -13.89
N ASN A 87 -1.15 -10.92 -13.41
CA ASN A 87 -2.14 -10.24 -14.26
C ASN A 87 -1.94 -8.72 -14.32
N LEU A 88 -0.84 -8.20 -13.75
CA LEU A 88 -0.56 -6.76 -13.73
C LEU A 88 0.34 -6.39 -14.89
N ILE A 89 0.07 -5.29 -15.58
CA ILE A 89 0.99 -4.82 -16.60
C ILE A 89 2.23 -4.25 -15.88
N PRO A 90 3.47 -4.55 -16.33
CA PRO A 90 4.65 -3.89 -15.80
C PRO A 90 4.52 -2.37 -15.80
N GLY A 91 4.75 -1.73 -14.65
CA GLY A 91 4.45 -0.33 -14.45
C GLY A 91 4.37 0.08 -12.99
N ARG A 92 3.97 1.33 -12.76
CA ARG A 92 3.77 1.89 -11.42
C ARG A 92 2.28 1.90 -11.08
N TYR A 93 1.98 1.42 -9.88
CA TYR A 93 0.67 1.42 -9.24
C TYR A 93 0.72 2.25 -7.96
N ILE A 94 -0.42 2.82 -7.60
CA ILE A 94 -0.61 3.60 -6.38
C ILE A 94 -1.24 2.69 -5.33
N ILE A 95 -0.63 2.65 -4.15
CA ILE A 95 -1.18 1.98 -2.97
C ILE A 95 -1.76 3.05 -2.06
N ASP A 96 -3.04 2.94 -1.75
CA ASP A 96 -3.71 3.72 -0.71
C ASP A 96 -4.08 2.80 0.45
N VAL A 97 -3.65 3.15 1.66
CA VAL A 97 -4.10 2.50 2.88
C VAL A 97 -4.92 3.51 3.67
N LYS A 98 -6.10 3.10 4.13
CA LYS A 98 -7.04 3.97 4.83
C LYS A 98 -7.55 3.32 6.11
N TYR A 99 -7.51 4.09 7.18
CA TYR A 99 -8.28 3.83 8.39
C TYR A 99 -9.50 4.77 8.39
N MET A 100 -10.70 4.20 8.50
CA MET A 100 -11.95 4.98 8.43
C MET A 100 -12.27 5.77 9.71
N GLY A 101 -11.55 5.53 10.80
CA GLY A 101 -11.87 6.14 12.08
C GLY A 101 -13.15 5.57 12.72
N ASN A 102 -13.55 6.17 13.83
CA ASN A 102 -14.84 5.97 14.48
C ASN A 102 -15.14 7.20 15.37
N LYS A 103 -16.20 7.12 16.20
CA LYS A 103 -16.58 8.23 17.11
C LYS A 103 -15.47 8.70 18.07
N TYR A 104 -14.44 7.89 18.31
CA TYR A 104 -13.33 8.18 19.22
C TYR A 104 -11.98 8.32 18.53
N LEU A 105 -11.82 7.83 17.30
CA LEU A 105 -10.53 7.78 16.61
C LEU A 105 -10.65 8.45 15.25
N CYS A 106 -9.75 9.39 14.95
CA CYS A 106 -9.72 10.09 13.68
C CYS A 106 -9.55 9.10 12.51
N PRO A 107 -10.14 9.35 11.34
CA PRO A 107 -9.71 8.69 10.12
C PRO A 107 -8.32 9.15 9.71
N CYS A 108 -7.54 8.26 9.10
CA CYS A 108 -6.26 8.60 8.50
C CYS A 108 -6.03 7.81 7.20
N LYS A 109 -5.08 8.27 6.39
CA LYS A 109 -4.68 7.61 5.16
C LYS A 109 -3.17 7.75 4.95
N ALA A 110 -2.58 6.78 4.27
CA ALA A 110 -1.20 6.83 3.81
C ALA A 110 -1.10 6.26 2.39
N HIS A 111 -0.02 6.62 1.71
CA HIS A 111 0.19 6.33 0.31
C HIS A 111 1.59 5.73 0.10
N ALA A 112 1.67 4.74 -0.78
CA ALA A 112 2.93 4.17 -1.27
C ALA A 112 2.80 3.80 -2.75
N SER A 113 3.87 3.28 -3.33
CA SER A 113 3.86 2.82 -4.72
C SER A 113 4.28 1.36 -4.83
N LEU A 114 3.61 0.63 -5.72
CA LEU A 114 4.04 -0.69 -6.19
C LEU A 114 4.60 -0.53 -7.60
N VAL A 115 5.83 -0.99 -7.81
CA VAL A 115 6.47 -1.02 -9.12
C VAL A 115 6.63 -2.47 -9.56
N VAL A 116 5.87 -2.85 -10.60
CA VAL A 116 5.96 -4.15 -11.23
C VAL A 116 7.00 -4.07 -12.36
N ILE A 117 8.12 -4.76 -12.18
CA ILE A 117 9.26 -4.74 -13.09
C ILE A 117 9.07 -5.85 -14.13
N SER A 118 9.20 -5.50 -15.41
CA SER A 118 9.16 -6.49 -16.48
C SER A 118 10.31 -7.50 -16.29
N PRO A 119 10.04 -8.83 -16.28
CA PRO A 119 11.10 -9.82 -16.41
C PRO A 119 11.70 -9.55 -17.78
N HIS A 120 12.94 -9.07 -17.80
CA HIS A 120 13.64 -8.77 -19.04
C HIS A 120 13.35 -9.86 -20.07
N ILE A 121 12.63 -9.50 -21.14
CA ILE A 121 12.64 -10.30 -22.35
C ILE A 121 14.11 -10.29 -22.76
N ASN A 122 14.79 -11.43 -22.61
CA ASN A 122 16.10 -11.62 -23.21
C ASN A 122 15.93 -11.39 -24.71
N PHE A 123 16.23 -10.19 -25.19
CA PHE A 123 16.37 -9.88 -26.62
C PHE A 123 17.65 -10.54 -27.20
N GLN A 124 18.02 -11.75 -26.76
CA GLN A 124 19.21 -12.46 -27.24
C GLN A 124 18.98 -13.22 -28.56
N ASN A 125 17.84 -13.09 -29.23
CA ASN A 125 17.60 -13.74 -30.53
C ASN A 125 16.96 -12.81 -31.57
N GLN A 126 17.40 -11.56 -31.64
CA GLN A 126 17.29 -10.78 -32.87
C GLN A 126 18.68 -10.46 -33.41
N ASN A 127 19.34 -11.49 -33.96
CA ASN A 127 20.30 -11.27 -35.03
C ASN A 127 19.78 -11.93 -36.33
N PRO A 128 18.81 -11.32 -37.04
CA PRO A 128 18.62 -11.62 -38.43
C PRO A 128 19.64 -10.82 -39.24
N ARG A 129 20.51 -11.52 -40.01
CA ARG A 129 21.48 -11.02 -41.02
C ARG A 129 22.93 -10.90 -40.48
N CYS A 130 23.97 -11.40 -41.13
CA CYS A 130 24.22 -11.64 -42.55
C CYS A 130 25.09 -12.89 -42.75
N ASN A 131 24.75 -13.74 -43.71
CA ASN A 131 25.77 -14.35 -44.57
C ASN A 131 25.36 -14.00 -46.01
N LEU A 132 26.16 -13.13 -46.61
CA LEU A 132 26.30 -12.96 -48.05
C LEU A 132 26.97 -14.20 -48.64
#